data_AF-A0A7U6GGR0-F1
#
_entry.id   AF-A0A7U6GGR0-F1
#
_cell.length_a   1.000
_cell.length_b   1.000
_cell.length_c   1.000
_cell.angle_alpha   90.00
_cell.angle_beta   90.00
_cell.angle_gamma   90.00
#
_symmetry.space_group_name_H-M   'P 1'
#
loop_
_entity.id
_entity.type
_entity.pdbx_description
1 polymer ?
#
loop_
_entity_poly.entity_id
_entity_poly.type
_entity_poly.pdbx_seq_one_letter_code
_entity_poly.pdbx_strand_id
1 'polypeptide(L)'
;MKIIVYNFNNQYALSRKQVEAIKAAMPKEFFLPVSEFHLTHTRVGAEVFEYSAKEKIVYFAFPVKEKTQESTSAAIDELLVGLARIKSPTRWEYPLGERERASHEEFVKGWKVRCLDAATK
;
A
#
# COMPACT_ATOMS: atom_id res chain seq x y z
N MET A 1 -3.29 2.05 -13.63
CA MET A 1 -3.48 1.20 -12.43
C MET A 1 -4.84 0.53 -12.43
N LYS A 2 -4.86 -0.77 -12.76
CA LYS A 2 -5.97 -1.70 -12.51
C LYS A 2 -5.83 -2.26 -11.09
N ILE A 3 -6.93 -2.47 -10.36
CA ILE A 3 -6.88 -3.11 -9.03
C ILE A 3 -7.49 -4.51 -9.13
N ILE A 4 -6.74 -5.51 -8.66
CA ILE A 4 -7.12 -6.92 -8.66
C ILE A 4 -7.24 -7.38 -7.20
N VAL A 5 -8.33 -8.06 -6.87
CA VAL A 5 -8.56 -8.59 -5.52
C VAL A 5 -8.62 -10.10 -5.63
N TYR A 6 -7.69 -10.77 -4.95
CA TYR A 6 -7.61 -12.23 -4.97
C TYR A 6 -8.54 -12.76 -3.88
N ASN A 7 -9.52 -13.61 -4.22
CA ASN A 7 -10.44 -14.29 -3.30
C ASN A 7 -11.65 -13.46 -2.74
N PHE A 8 -12.75 -14.16 -2.47
CA PHE A 8 -13.98 -13.68 -1.82
C PHE A 8 -14.07 -14.06 -0.32
N ASN A 9 -13.33 -15.07 0.13
CA ASN A 9 -13.46 -15.61 1.50
C ASN A 9 -12.58 -14.89 2.55
N ASN A 10 -11.63 -14.07 2.12
CA ASN A 10 -10.73 -13.33 3.00
C ASN A 10 -11.09 -11.85 3.01
N GLN A 11 -10.96 -11.22 4.17
CA GLN A 11 -11.09 -9.77 4.29
C GLN A 11 -9.71 -9.10 4.24
N TYR A 12 -9.64 -7.95 3.59
CA TYR A 12 -8.43 -7.13 3.47
C TYR A 12 -8.61 -5.82 4.23
N ALA A 13 -7.55 -5.33 4.86
CA ALA A 13 -7.58 -4.07 5.60
C ALA A 13 -7.98 -2.88 4.70
N LEU A 14 -7.66 -2.95 3.41
CA LEU A 14 -8.11 -2.02 2.37
C LEU A 14 -8.96 -2.75 1.33
N SER A 15 -10.09 -2.14 0.96
CA SER A 15 -10.89 -2.58 -0.19
C SER A 15 -10.44 -1.88 -1.46
N ARG A 16 -10.87 -2.42 -2.62
CA ARG A 16 -10.68 -1.76 -3.92
C ARG A 16 -11.11 -0.29 -3.92
N LYS A 17 -12.32 0.00 -3.42
CA LYS A 17 -12.86 1.37 -3.37
C LYS A 17 -11.98 2.30 -2.55
N GLN A 18 -11.46 1.82 -1.42
CA GLN A 18 -10.56 2.60 -0.56
C GLN A 18 -9.22 2.89 -1.25
N VAL A 19 -8.63 1.91 -1.94
CA VAL A 19 -7.40 2.13 -2.73
C VAL A 19 -7.65 3.13 -3.86
N GLU A 20 -8.80 3.07 -4.53
CA GLU A 20 -9.19 4.04 -5.56
C GLU A 20 -9.35 5.46 -4.99
N ALA A 21 -9.99 5.60 -3.82
CA ALA A 21 -10.17 6.87 -3.13
C ALA A 21 -8.84 7.47 -2.67
N ILE A 22 -7.96 6.67 -2.08
CA ILE A 22 -6.61 7.09 -1.68
C ILE A 22 -5.81 7.55 -2.89
N LYS A 23 -5.85 6.78 -3.99
CA LYS A 23 -5.20 7.16 -5.25
C LYS A 23 -5.73 8.50 -5.80
N ALA A 24 -7.03 8.76 -5.69
CA ALA A 24 -7.62 10.03 -6.11
C ALA A 24 -7.22 11.21 -5.20
N ALA A 25 -6.96 10.94 -3.93
CA ALA A 25 -6.55 11.95 -2.95
C ALA A 25 -5.06 12.34 -3.06
N MET A 26 -4.22 11.49 -3.64
CA MET A 26 -2.77 11.72 -3.76
C MET A 26 -2.36 12.20 -5.17
N PRO A 27 -1.19 12.88 -5.30
CA PRO A 27 -0.59 13.18 -6.59
C PRO A 27 -0.38 11.91 -7.44
N LYS A 28 -0.78 11.99 -8.71
CA LYS A 28 -0.75 10.83 -9.63
C LYS A 28 0.63 10.21 -9.78
N GLU A 29 1.68 11.00 -9.60
CA GLU A 29 3.09 10.59 -9.67
C GLU A 29 3.47 9.44 -8.73
N PHE A 30 2.78 9.25 -7.60
CA PHE A 30 3.05 8.14 -6.69
C PHE A 30 2.51 6.80 -7.19
N PHE A 31 1.49 6.84 -8.04
CA PHE A 31 0.86 5.65 -8.63
C PHE A 31 1.21 5.45 -10.10
N LEU A 32 1.85 6.44 -10.74
CA LEU A 32 2.22 6.40 -12.15
C LEU A 32 3.13 5.20 -12.51
N PRO A 33 4.07 4.76 -11.64
CA PRO A 33 4.88 3.57 -11.90
C PRO A 33 4.10 2.25 -11.81
N VAL A 34 2.84 2.27 -11.37
CA VAL A 34 2.04 1.07 -11.05
C VAL A 34 0.99 0.80 -12.14
N SER A 35 1.19 -0.28 -12.89
CA SER A 35 0.24 -0.78 -13.90
C SER A 35 -0.92 -1.51 -13.23
N GLU A 36 -0.61 -2.36 -12.24
CA GLU A 36 -1.56 -3.17 -11.49
C GLU A 36 -1.30 -3.14 -9.98
N PHE A 37 -2.37 -3.16 -9.20
CA PHE A 37 -2.33 -3.19 -7.74
C PHE A 37 -3.14 -4.39 -7.25
N HIS A 38 -2.46 -5.34 -6.63
CA HIS A 38 -3.01 -6.63 -6.25
C HIS A 38 -3.23 -6.64 -4.74
N LEU A 39 -4.48 -6.79 -4.30
CA LEU A 39 -4.82 -7.09 -2.91
C LEU A 39 -4.76 -8.62 -2.75
N THR A 40 -3.77 -9.10 -2.00
CA THR A 40 -3.44 -10.53 -1.89
C THR A 40 -3.51 -11.02 -0.45
N HIS A 41 -3.77 -12.31 -0.29
CA HIS A 41 -3.79 -12.94 1.04
C HIS A 41 -2.38 -13.29 1.54
N THR A 42 -1.54 -13.80 0.65
CA THR A 42 -0.17 -14.18 0.97
C THR A 42 0.80 -13.09 0.53
N ARG A 43 1.84 -12.88 1.34
CA ARG A 43 2.98 -12.04 0.95
C ARG A 43 3.74 -12.71 -0.19
N VAL A 44 4.14 -11.92 -1.19
CA VAL A 44 5.01 -12.36 -2.27
C VAL A 44 6.48 -12.10 -1.92
N GLY A 45 6.75 -11.19 -0.97
CA GLY A 45 8.09 -10.88 -0.46
C GLY A 45 8.08 -10.69 1.06
N ALA A 46 9.02 -9.89 1.55
CA ALA A 46 9.22 -9.67 2.98
C ALA A 46 8.20 -8.69 3.57
N GLU A 47 7.85 -7.65 2.80
CA GLU A 47 7.00 -6.56 3.26
C GLU A 47 5.53 -6.75 2.87
N VAL A 48 4.66 -5.98 3.51
CA VAL A 48 3.23 -5.93 3.15
C VAL A 48 3.03 -5.38 1.74
N PHE A 49 3.82 -4.38 1.38
CA PHE A 49 3.83 -3.77 0.05
C PHE A 49 5.11 -4.19 -0.66
N GLU A 50 4.95 -4.96 -1.73
CA GLU A 50 6.04 -5.37 -2.62
C GLU A 50 5.77 -4.89 -4.04
N TYR A 51 6.82 -4.38 -4.70
CA TYR A 51 6.71 -3.83 -6.05
C TYR A 51 7.68 -4.51 -7.01
N SER A 52 7.13 -5.12 -8.06
CA SER A 52 7.90 -5.60 -9.19
C SER A 52 8.07 -4.48 -10.21
N ALA A 53 9.25 -3.87 -10.27
CA ALA A 53 9.55 -2.79 -11.22
C ALA A 53 9.45 -3.25 -12.69
N LYS A 54 9.82 -4.50 -12.96
CA LYS A 54 9.77 -5.09 -14.31
C LYS A 54 8.33 -5.19 -14.81
N GLU A 55 7.43 -5.75 -13.99
CA GLU A 55 6.03 -5.97 -14.35
C GLU A 55 5.14 -4.75 -14.03
N LYS A 56 5.68 -3.79 -13.27
CA LYS A 56 4.98 -2.62 -12.72
C LYS A 56 3.80 -3.00 -11.80
N ILE A 57 3.92 -4.12 -11.12
CA ILE A 57 2.87 -4.69 -10.26
C ILE A 57 3.20 -4.42 -8.80
N VAL A 58 2.21 -3.96 -8.05
CA VAL A 58 2.24 -3.95 -6.57
C VAL A 58 1.46 -5.14 -6.04
N TYR A 59 2.04 -5.87 -5.10
CA TYR A 59 1.37 -6.85 -4.25
C TYR A 59 1.22 -6.27 -2.84
N PHE A 60 -0.02 -6.14 -2.38
CA PHE A 60 -0.37 -5.60 -1.08
C PHE A 60 -1.07 -6.67 -0.23
N ALA A 61 -0.30 -7.24 0.69
CA ALA A 61 -0.68 -8.42 1.46
C ALA A 61 -0.98 -8.04 2.92
N PHE A 62 -2.18 -7.49 3.15
CA PHE A 62 -2.68 -7.14 4.48
C PHE A 62 -4.06 -7.77 4.74
N PRO A 63 -4.13 -9.11 4.86
CA PRO A 63 -5.37 -9.79 5.26
C PRO A 63 -5.69 -9.53 6.72
N VAL A 64 -6.97 -9.45 7.05
CA VAL A 64 -7.49 -9.26 8.41
C VAL A 64 -8.66 -10.20 8.65
N LYS A 65 -8.90 -10.57 9.92
CA LYS A 65 -10.09 -11.33 10.30
C LYS A 65 -11.34 -10.46 10.25
N GLU A 66 -11.20 -9.22 10.71
CA GLU A 66 -12.23 -8.19 10.71
C GLU A 66 -11.60 -6.87 10.32
N LYS A 67 -12.27 -6.09 9.47
CA LYS A 67 -11.81 -4.74 9.12
C LYS A 67 -12.26 -3.74 10.18
N THR A 68 -11.29 -3.19 10.91
CA THR A 68 -11.47 -2.09 11.85
C THR A 68 -10.79 -0.82 11.37
N GLN A 69 -11.09 0.32 12.01
CA GLN A 69 -10.42 1.60 11.71
C GLN A 69 -8.91 1.51 11.95
N GLU A 70 -8.48 0.83 13.01
CA GLU A 70 -7.07 0.62 13.33
C GLU A 70 -6.38 -0.19 12.23
N SER A 71 -7.01 -1.27 11.76
CA SER A 71 -6.47 -2.09 10.68
C SER A 71 -6.35 -1.31 9.36
N THR A 72 -7.34 -0.47 9.05
CA THR A 72 -7.32 0.40 7.87
C THR A 72 -6.22 1.47 8.00
N SER A 73 -6.05 2.07 9.18
CA SER A 73 -4.99 3.05 9.45
C SER A 73 -3.60 2.45 9.30
N ALA A 74 -3.36 1.28 9.89
CA ALA A 74 -2.09 0.56 9.76
C ALA A 74 -1.80 0.16 8.30
N ALA A 75 -2.82 -0.27 7.56
CA ALA A 75 -2.66 -0.59 6.14
C ALA A 75 -2.38 0.65 5.28
N ILE A 76 -2.92 1.82 5.64
CA ILE A 76 -2.57 3.08 4.98
C ILE A 76 -1.11 3.46 5.25
N ASP A 77 -0.61 3.24 6.46
CA ASP A 77 0.81 3.46 6.77
C ASP A 77 1.71 2.60 5.87
N GLU A 78 1.44 1.29 5.80
CA GLU A 78 2.21 0.37 4.94
C GLU A 78 2.11 0.72 3.46
N LEU A 79 0.93 1.16 3.01
CA LEU A 79 0.72 1.64 1.64
C LEU A 79 1.60 2.87 1.36
N LEU A 80 1.61 3.86 2.25
CA LEU A 80 2.36 5.09 2.08
C LEU A 80 3.87 4.84 2.12
N VAL A 81 4.35 3.97 3.01
CA VAL A 81 5.75 3.51 3.02
C VAL A 81 6.10 2.87 1.68
N GLY A 82 5.27 1.95 1.18
CA GLY A 82 5.45 1.30 -0.12
C GLY A 82 5.52 2.28 -1.29
N LEU A 83 4.61 3.26 -1.34
CA LEU A 83 4.59 4.28 -2.39
C LEU A 83 5.82 5.20 -2.35
N ALA A 84 6.31 5.56 -1.14
CA ALA A 84 7.54 6.32 -0.99
C ALA A 84 8.76 5.55 -1.49
N ARG A 85 8.80 4.24 -1.23
CA ARG A 85 9.88 3.33 -1.66
C ARG A 85 9.96 3.17 -3.18
N ILE A 86 8.84 3.21 -3.90
CA ILE A 86 8.83 3.12 -5.38
C ILE A 86 9.73 4.19 -6.02
N LYS A 87 9.82 5.37 -5.41
CA LYS A 87 10.66 6.48 -5.89
C LYS A 87 12.08 6.48 -5.32
N SER A 88 12.38 5.57 -4.40
CA SER A 88 13.67 5.48 -3.71
C SER A 88 14.52 4.34 -4.28
N PRO A 89 15.85 4.41 -4.21
CA PRO A 89 16.72 3.30 -4.56
C PRO A 89 16.65 2.23 -3.46
N THR A 90 15.54 1.49 -3.42
CA THR A 90 15.28 0.45 -2.41
C THR A 90 15.34 -0.93 -3.04
N ARG A 91 15.84 -1.91 -2.26
CA ARG A 91 15.73 -3.32 -2.59
C ARG A 91 14.34 -3.83 -2.20
N TRP A 92 13.67 -4.46 -3.16
CA TRP A 92 12.40 -5.17 -2.96
C TRP A 92 12.68 -6.62 -2.54
N GLU A 93 11.68 -7.30 -1.98
CA GLU A 93 11.79 -8.69 -1.46
C GLU A 93 12.67 -8.86 -0.21
N TYR A 94 13.26 -7.78 0.30
CA TYR A 94 14.02 -7.78 1.56
C TYR A 94 13.28 -6.95 2.62
N PRO A 95 13.36 -7.34 3.92
CA PRO A 95 12.76 -6.55 4.98
C PRO A 95 13.37 -5.16 5.05
N LEU A 96 12.53 -4.16 5.34
CA LEU A 96 12.98 -2.80 5.58
C LEU A 96 13.72 -2.70 6.91
N GLY A 97 14.93 -2.12 6.87
CA GLY A 97 15.61 -1.73 8.11
C GLY A 97 14.90 -0.58 8.82
N GLU A 98 15.10 -0.43 10.13
CA GLU A 98 14.51 0.67 10.91
C GLU A 98 14.85 2.05 10.35
N ARG A 99 16.10 2.25 9.92
CA ARG A 99 16.56 3.52 9.32
C ARG A 99 15.88 3.81 7.99
N GLU A 100 15.68 2.79 7.14
CA GLU A 100 14.99 2.95 5.87
C GLU A 100 13.52 3.30 6.09
N ARG A 101 12.86 2.62 7.04
CA ARG A 101 11.48 2.93 7.40
C ARG A 101 11.35 4.36 7.97
N ALA A 102 12.27 4.77 8.83
CA ALA A 102 12.32 6.13 9.38
C ALA A 102 12.51 7.20 8.29
N SER A 103 13.26 6.90 7.23
CA SER A 103 13.46 7.84 6.11
C SER A 103 12.17 8.20 5.35
N HIS A 104 11.09 7.44 5.54
CA HIS A 104 9.79 7.68 4.93
C HIS A 104 8.77 8.28 5.90
N GLU A 105 9.13 8.51 7.17
CA GLU A 105 8.19 8.92 8.21
C GLU A 105 7.53 10.28 7.92
N GLU A 106 8.29 11.26 7.45
CA GLU A 106 7.75 12.59 7.09
C GLU A 106 6.74 12.49 5.94
N PHE A 107 7.03 11.65 4.95
CA PHE A 107 6.11 11.40 3.84
C PHE A 107 4.80 10.76 4.33
N VAL A 108 4.91 9.73 5.18
CA VAL A 108 3.74 9.06 5.76
C VAL A 108 2.90 10.06 6.56
N LYS A 109 3.52 10.83 7.47
CA LYS A 109 2.83 11.84 8.27
C LYS A 109 2.12 12.89 7.42
N GLY A 110 2.77 13.36 6.34
CA GLY A 110 2.21 14.36 5.44
C GLY A 110 0.95 13.91 4.68
N TRP A 111 0.81 12.61 4.41
CA TRP A 111 -0.31 12.08 3.61
C TRP A 111 -1.34 11.29 4.42
N LYS A 112 -0.97 10.75 5.58
CA LYS A 112 -1.80 9.82 6.35
C LYS A 112 -3.22 10.33 6.61
N VAL A 113 -3.36 11.55 7.14
CA VAL A 113 -4.67 12.13 7.47
C VAL A 113 -5.56 12.22 6.23
N ARG A 114 -5.01 12.73 5.12
CA ARG A 114 -5.75 12.87 3.87
C ARG A 114 -6.17 11.52 3.27
N CYS A 115 -5.30 10.51 3.38
CA CYS A 115 -5.60 9.15 2.93
C CYS A 115 -6.66 8.47 3.81
N LEU A 116 -6.62 8.69 5.13
CA LEU A 116 -7.64 8.22 6.07
C LEU A 116 -9.01 8.84 5.77
N ASP A 117 -9.06 10.15 5.58
CA ASP A 117 -10.29 10.87 5.22
C ASP A 117 -10.85 10.39 3.88
N ALA A 118 -10.00 10.05 2.92
CA ALA A 118 -10.43 9.53 1.64
C ALA A 118 -10.95 8.08 1.75
N ALA A 119 -10.36 7.26 2.63
CA ALA A 119 -10.72 5.85 2.80
C ALA A 119 -11.97 5.61 3.67
N THR A 120 -12.47 6.64 4.36
CA THR A 120 -13.62 6.57 5.26
C THR A 120 -14.87 7.28 4.73
N LYS A 121 -14.76 8.00 3.60
CA LYS A 121 -15.88 8.58 2.85
C LYS A 121 -16.54 7.56 1.93
#